data_AF-A0A850NRQ6-F1
#
_entry.id   AF-A0A850NRQ6-F1
#
_cell.length_a   1.000
_cell.length_b   1.000
_cell.length_c   1.000
_cell.angle_alpha   90.00
_cell.angle_beta   90.00
_cell.angle_gamma   90.00
#
_symmetry.space_group_name_H-M   'P 1'
#
loop_
_entity.id
_entity.type
_entity.pdbx_description
1 polymer ?
#
loop_
_entity_poly.entity_id
_entity_poly.type
_entity_poly.pdbx_seq_one_letter_code
_entity_poly.pdbx_strand_id
1 'polypeptide(L)'
;MTDSGTWSEAHDPQTYLTQRHASPKGVRYGFVLIACARWEEAHICEWLDYHRSIGFDHVYLYSNDDSPVTLYERLLPYLQGPEPFVTYRHYAYSGQQLAIYRDALQRFSNEAGWVMMLDIDEFLCLPGVDNIGRFVADFESRTDAIYFNWKTFGTSGFARRPAGSVLLNYTATEGIVSPFTKVLIRSSAIPYAALHDKPHVAMMHDWAEAGPELRLCNVLGDSMTHYYRQWPVDAWAYLREGDTNERIRQRAYVAHFSMKSDEDFDRRVARGLKGEFLVESMWGKLTQAERQEFHDRTNAVTDTYLRDYWQSYLDQAYAYSSFEASPWPLVSEGCQATQSSIIAPHAERRSIEQDAASVLNEAPTGRPHNHTDREVDPWWRVDLGRVVELREVRLFNRLDTALERVANIRIEYALDDIEWQTLLVKTDGEIYGGLDGTPFRVLVEGPLAVRFVRVTVLGDTYLHFDRIEIFGTDVPDDRLATQDAGRSEHKVHVVS
;
A
#
# COMPACT_ATOMS: atom_id res chain seq x y z
N MET A 1 -31.40 38.48 -28.80
CA MET A 1 -30.72 39.31 -27.78
C MET A 1 -30.38 38.39 -26.64
N THR A 2 -29.18 37.82 -26.72
CA THR A 2 -28.58 36.94 -25.72
C THR A 2 -27.75 37.82 -24.80
N ASP A 3 -28.10 37.86 -23.52
CA ASP A 3 -27.36 38.63 -22.53
C ASP A 3 -26.16 37.82 -22.05
N SER A 4 -24.98 38.42 -22.20
CA SER A 4 -23.66 37.88 -21.93
C SER A 4 -23.21 38.33 -20.55
N GLY A 5 -23.42 37.49 -19.54
CA GLY A 5 -22.87 37.70 -18.19
C GLY A 5 -21.36 37.53 -18.19
N THR A 6 -20.64 38.64 -18.08
CA THR A 6 -19.19 38.72 -17.96
C THR A 6 -18.72 38.20 -16.61
N TRP A 7 -17.86 37.18 -16.63
CA TRP A 7 -17.04 36.79 -15.48
C TRP A 7 -15.90 37.81 -15.32
N SER A 8 -16.14 38.87 -14.56
CA SER A 8 -15.05 39.71 -14.06
C SER A 8 -15.37 40.20 -12.65
N GLU A 9 -14.83 39.51 -11.66
CA GLU A 9 -14.39 40.12 -10.42
C GLU A 9 -13.31 39.22 -9.82
N ALA A 10 -12.06 39.60 -10.06
CA ALA A 10 -10.92 39.07 -9.33
C ALA A 10 -11.09 39.50 -7.88
N HIS A 11 -11.48 38.56 -7.01
CA HIS A 11 -11.64 38.81 -5.59
C HIS A 11 -10.28 39.11 -4.95
N ASP A 12 -10.16 40.33 -4.42
CA ASP A 12 -9.01 40.83 -3.67
C ASP A 12 -8.72 39.93 -2.44
N PRO A 13 -7.51 39.31 -2.35
CA PRO A 13 -7.10 38.48 -1.22
C PRO A 13 -7.17 39.19 0.14
N GLN A 14 -7.12 40.53 0.21
CA GLN A 14 -7.17 41.26 1.48
C GLN A 14 -8.55 41.21 2.15
N THR A 15 -9.62 41.05 1.38
CA THR A 15 -10.99 41.03 1.95
C THR A 15 -11.28 39.71 2.67
N TYR A 16 -10.55 38.64 2.32
CA TYR A 16 -10.62 37.34 3.01
C TYR A 16 -9.89 37.34 4.37
N LEU A 17 -8.96 38.29 4.61
CA LEU A 17 -8.14 38.34 5.83
C LEU A 17 -8.84 38.99 7.04
N THR A 18 -9.94 39.72 6.84
CA THR A 18 -10.60 40.49 7.91
C THR A 18 -11.82 39.83 8.53
N GLN A 19 -12.30 38.70 7.99
CA GLN A 19 -13.44 37.97 8.53
C GLN A 19 -13.06 36.59 9.05
N ARG A 20 -12.44 36.54 10.25
CA ARG A 20 -12.65 35.53 11.32
C ARG A 20 -11.59 35.69 12.42
N HIS A 21 -11.74 36.71 13.26
CA HIS A 21 -11.42 36.54 14.67
C HIS A 21 -12.62 35.86 15.35
N ALA A 22 -12.82 34.58 15.03
CA ALA A 22 -13.73 33.74 15.80
C ALA A 22 -12.97 33.30 17.05
N SER A 23 -13.62 33.43 18.21
CA SER A 23 -13.13 33.04 19.53
C SER A 23 -12.41 31.68 19.51
N PRO A 24 -11.35 31.47 20.33
CA PRO A 24 -10.61 30.21 20.35
C PRO A 24 -11.57 29.07 20.74
N LYS A 25 -11.93 28.25 19.75
CA LYS A 25 -12.49 26.93 20.03
C LYS A 25 -11.33 26.14 20.63
N GLY A 26 -11.53 25.53 21.79
CA GLY A 26 -10.50 24.70 22.43
C GLY A 26 -10.01 23.59 21.49
N VAL A 27 -8.87 22.99 21.85
CA VAL A 27 -8.28 21.86 21.10
C VAL A 27 -9.35 20.79 20.87
N ARG A 28 -9.64 20.50 19.61
CA ARG A 28 -10.63 19.49 19.17
C ARG A 28 -9.95 18.14 18.91
N TYR A 29 -8.74 18.16 18.39
CA TYR A 29 -7.96 17.00 17.99
C TYR A 29 -6.61 17.02 18.70
N GLY A 30 -6.12 15.88 19.18
CA GLY A 30 -4.80 15.78 19.80
C GLY A 30 -3.69 15.90 18.76
N PHE A 31 -3.73 15.06 17.73
CA PHE A 31 -2.72 14.95 16.66
C PHE A 31 -3.40 15.02 15.29
N VAL A 32 -2.95 15.96 14.45
CA VAL A 32 -3.49 16.11 13.09
C VAL A 32 -2.41 16.02 12.02
N LEU A 33 -2.80 15.48 10.87
CA LEU A 33 -1.99 15.51 9.66
C LEU A 33 -2.51 16.57 8.69
N ILE A 34 -1.58 17.21 7.99
CA ILE A 34 -1.86 18.06 6.84
C ILE A 34 -1.15 17.45 5.63
N ALA A 35 -1.90 17.11 4.59
CA ALA A 35 -1.35 16.46 3.41
C ALA A 35 -1.85 17.11 2.12
N CYS A 36 -1.03 17.03 1.08
CA CYS A 36 -1.40 17.40 -0.28
C CYS A 36 -1.32 16.14 -1.17
N ALA A 37 -2.42 15.82 -1.86
CA ALA A 37 -2.52 14.68 -2.76
C ALA A 37 -2.61 15.14 -4.23
N ARG A 38 -1.89 14.43 -5.10
CA ARG A 38 -2.02 14.53 -6.56
C ARG A 38 -1.87 13.16 -7.22
N TRP A 39 -2.93 12.63 -7.82
CA TRP A 39 -2.95 11.32 -8.46
C TRP A 39 -2.53 10.20 -7.50
N GLU A 40 -3.05 10.26 -6.28
CA GLU A 40 -2.77 9.34 -5.18
C GLU A 40 -4.00 8.48 -4.80
N GLU A 41 -5.01 8.41 -5.68
CA GLU A 41 -6.27 7.68 -5.45
C GLU A 41 -6.08 6.19 -5.16
N ALA A 42 -4.95 5.61 -5.59
CA ALA A 42 -4.63 4.20 -5.39
C ALA A 42 -4.15 3.88 -3.96
N HIS A 43 -3.57 4.86 -3.25
CA HIS A 43 -2.87 4.63 -1.98
C HIS A 43 -3.44 5.46 -0.82
N ILE A 44 -4.29 6.45 -1.10
CA ILE A 44 -4.79 7.38 -0.09
C ILE A 44 -5.53 6.68 1.06
N CYS A 45 -6.31 5.64 0.80
CA CYS A 45 -7.05 4.94 1.86
C CYS A 45 -6.12 4.20 2.82
N GLU A 46 -5.12 3.48 2.29
CA GLU A 46 -4.09 2.82 3.10
C GLU A 46 -3.34 3.84 3.97
N TRP A 47 -2.94 4.98 3.37
CA TRP A 47 -2.27 6.04 4.10
C TRP A 47 -3.14 6.61 5.23
N LEU A 48 -4.43 6.84 4.98
CA LEU A 48 -5.37 7.33 5.99
C LEU A 48 -5.57 6.31 7.11
N ASP A 49 -5.83 5.05 6.77
CA ASP A 49 -6.12 4.00 7.74
C ASP A 49 -4.90 3.67 8.61
N TYR A 50 -3.69 3.66 8.03
CA TYR A 50 -2.45 3.50 8.78
C TYR A 50 -2.24 4.63 9.79
N HIS A 51 -2.35 5.89 9.37
CA HIS A 51 -2.12 7.00 10.28
C HIS A 51 -3.20 7.07 11.38
N ARG A 52 -4.44 6.68 11.04
CA ARG A 52 -5.49 6.49 12.04
C ARG A 52 -5.14 5.40 13.04
N SER A 53 -4.61 4.26 12.60
CA SER A 53 -4.29 3.12 13.47
C SER A 53 -3.17 3.43 14.46
N ILE A 54 -2.23 4.31 14.10
CA ILE A 54 -1.18 4.80 15.02
C ILE A 54 -1.59 6.04 15.83
N GLY A 55 -2.86 6.42 15.83
CA GLY A 55 -3.42 7.39 16.78
C GLY A 55 -3.43 8.85 16.33
N PHE A 56 -3.38 9.14 15.03
CA PHE A 56 -3.79 10.46 14.53
C PHE A 56 -5.31 10.58 14.58
N ASP A 57 -5.80 11.76 15.00
CA ASP A 57 -7.22 12.00 15.23
C ASP A 57 -7.93 12.53 13.98
N HIS A 58 -7.23 13.29 13.15
CA HIS A 58 -7.82 13.99 12.01
C HIS A 58 -6.80 14.30 10.91
N VAL A 59 -7.29 14.38 9.67
CA VAL A 59 -6.49 14.75 8.50
C VAL A 59 -7.12 15.94 7.76
N TYR A 60 -6.35 16.99 7.56
CA TYR A 60 -6.68 18.07 6.64
C TYR A 60 -6.03 17.76 5.28
N LEU A 61 -6.83 17.23 4.36
CA LEU A 61 -6.38 16.74 3.07
C LEU A 61 -6.72 17.73 1.96
N TYR A 62 -5.69 18.23 1.30
CA TYR A 62 -5.81 19.08 0.12
C TYR A 62 -5.53 18.28 -1.13
N SER A 63 -6.30 18.47 -2.19
CA SER A 63 -6.03 17.88 -3.50
C SER A 63 -5.83 18.94 -4.56
N ASN A 64 -4.77 18.79 -5.34
CA ASN A 64 -4.51 19.60 -6.53
C ASN A 64 -4.61 18.77 -7.83
N ASP A 65 -5.43 17.71 -7.80
CA ASP A 65 -5.80 16.95 -8.99
C ASP A 65 -6.48 17.82 -10.04
N ASP A 66 -6.29 17.52 -11.32
CA ASP A 66 -7.00 18.24 -12.38
C ASP A 66 -8.52 18.06 -12.27
N SER A 67 -8.96 16.93 -11.72
CA SER A 67 -10.35 16.64 -11.35
C SER A 67 -10.40 16.05 -9.95
N PRO A 68 -11.19 16.61 -9.02
CA PRO A 68 -11.29 16.08 -7.66
C PRO A 68 -12.17 14.83 -7.56
N VAL A 69 -12.89 14.42 -8.62
CA VAL A 69 -13.98 13.42 -8.54
C VAL A 69 -13.49 12.08 -8.02
N THR A 70 -12.50 11.49 -8.67
CA THR A 70 -12.02 10.14 -8.35
C THR A 70 -11.47 10.07 -6.92
N LEU A 71 -10.66 11.04 -6.52
CA LEU A 71 -10.13 11.10 -5.17
C LEU A 71 -11.25 11.34 -4.15
N TYR A 72 -12.20 12.24 -4.44
CA TYR A 72 -13.32 12.52 -3.56
C TYR A 72 -14.20 11.29 -3.32
N GLU A 73 -14.51 10.50 -4.36
CA GLU A 73 -15.27 9.26 -4.23
C GLU A 73 -14.59 8.24 -3.31
N ARG A 74 -13.26 8.12 -3.38
CA ARG A 74 -12.47 7.28 -2.46
C ARG A 74 -12.53 7.77 -1.02
N LEU A 75 -12.64 9.09 -0.83
CA LEU A 75 -12.65 9.71 0.49
C LEU A 75 -14.02 9.69 1.19
N LEU A 76 -15.12 9.43 0.48
CA LEU A 76 -16.48 9.50 1.03
C LEU A 76 -16.64 8.81 2.40
N PRO A 77 -16.07 7.62 2.67
CA PRO A 77 -16.17 6.98 3.99
C PRO A 77 -15.55 7.78 5.14
N TYR A 78 -14.54 8.61 4.85
CA TYR A 78 -13.79 9.40 5.83
C TYR A 78 -14.34 10.81 6.03
N LEU A 79 -15.23 11.27 5.14
CA LEU A 79 -15.84 12.61 5.16
C LEU A 79 -17.19 12.66 5.90
N GLN A 80 -17.69 11.51 6.32
CA GLN A 80 -19.03 11.36 6.89
C GLN A 80 -18.98 11.02 8.39
N GLY A 81 -20.13 11.14 9.05
CA GLY A 81 -20.28 10.89 10.48
C GLY A 81 -20.19 12.17 11.34
N PRO A 82 -20.48 12.05 12.65
CA PRO A 82 -20.44 13.18 13.58
C PRO A 82 -19.01 13.73 13.79
N GLU A 83 -18.01 12.86 13.67
CA GLU A 83 -16.58 13.17 13.78
C GLU A 83 -15.86 12.59 12.56
N PRO A 84 -15.95 13.26 11.39
CA PRO A 84 -15.29 12.79 10.18
C PRO A 84 -13.78 12.82 10.39
N PHE A 85 -13.09 11.77 9.93
CA PHE A 85 -11.63 11.65 10.05
C PHE A 85 -10.87 12.57 9.10
N VAL A 86 -11.51 12.95 7.98
CA VAL A 86 -10.90 13.80 6.95
C VAL A 86 -11.71 15.08 6.76
N THR A 87 -11.02 16.21 6.66
CA THR A 87 -11.54 17.43 6.05
C THR A 87 -10.89 17.62 4.70
N TYR A 88 -11.66 17.44 3.64
CA TYR A 88 -11.19 17.53 2.26
C TYR A 88 -11.34 18.94 1.68
N ARG A 89 -10.31 19.41 0.96
CA ARG A 89 -10.34 20.65 0.20
C ARG A 89 -9.70 20.47 -1.17
N HIS A 90 -10.39 20.91 -2.21
CA HIS A 90 -9.81 20.98 -3.54
C HIS A 90 -9.12 22.34 -3.76
N TYR A 91 -7.87 22.32 -4.23
CA TYR A 91 -7.02 23.47 -4.48
C TYR A 91 -6.41 23.35 -5.89
N ALA A 92 -7.05 23.96 -6.89
CA ALA A 92 -6.81 23.68 -8.30
C ALA A 92 -5.43 24.07 -8.86
N TYR A 93 -4.61 24.83 -8.11
CA TYR A 93 -3.31 25.29 -8.61
C TYR A 93 -2.19 24.32 -8.24
N SER A 94 -1.59 23.69 -9.25
CA SER A 94 -0.44 22.79 -9.07
C SER A 94 0.84 23.55 -8.67
N GLY A 95 1.73 22.89 -7.92
CA GLY A 95 3.05 23.43 -7.56
C GLY A 95 3.05 24.49 -6.46
N GLN A 96 1.97 24.58 -5.66
CA GLN A 96 1.80 25.52 -4.55
C GLN A 96 1.69 24.80 -3.19
N GLN A 97 2.51 23.79 -2.95
CA GLN A 97 2.41 22.94 -1.75
C GLN A 97 2.60 23.79 -0.48
N LEU A 98 3.58 24.70 -0.47
CA LEU A 98 3.79 25.61 0.66
C LEU A 98 2.60 26.55 0.92
N ALA A 99 1.90 26.99 -0.13
CA ALA A 99 0.70 27.83 0.02
C ALA A 99 -0.46 27.03 0.63
N ILE A 100 -0.62 25.77 0.23
CA ILE A 100 -1.59 24.84 0.81
C ILE A 100 -1.32 24.64 2.30
N TYR A 101 -0.07 24.36 2.68
CA TYR A 101 0.29 24.19 4.09
C TYR A 101 0.05 25.44 4.92
N ARG A 102 0.30 26.64 4.36
CA ARG A 102 -0.05 27.91 5.02
C ARG A 102 -1.54 28.09 5.21
N ASP A 103 -2.33 27.84 4.17
CA ASP A 103 -3.79 27.93 4.24
C ASP A 103 -4.34 26.95 5.30
N ALA A 104 -3.81 25.73 5.34
CA ALA A 104 -4.18 24.73 6.33
C ALA A 104 -3.82 25.16 7.76
N LEU A 105 -2.59 25.64 7.98
CA LEU A 105 -2.17 26.15 9.28
C LEU A 105 -3.06 27.32 9.74
N GLN A 106 -3.29 28.32 8.89
CA GLN A 106 -4.11 29.49 9.26
C GLN A 106 -5.55 29.11 9.62
N ARG A 107 -6.12 28.09 8.97
CA ARG A 107 -7.51 27.68 9.17
C ARG A 107 -7.71 26.75 10.35
N PHE A 108 -6.78 25.82 10.56
CA PHE A 108 -7.10 24.58 11.28
C PHE A 108 -6.18 24.26 12.46
N SER A 109 -4.99 24.84 12.52
CA SER A 109 -4.03 24.53 13.58
C SER A 109 -4.57 24.80 15.00
N ASN A 110 -5.45 25.80 15.16
CA ASN A 110 -6.07 26.14 16.44
C ASN A 110 -7.04 25.04 16.95
N GLU A 111 -7.46 24.11 16.09
CA GLU A 111 -8.28 22.97 16.46
C GLU A 111 -7.44 21.75 16.86
N ALA A 112 -6.11 21.80 16.72
CA ALA A 112 -5.18 20.69 16.98
C ALA A 112 -4.29 20.95 18.21
N GLY A 113 -3.81 19.90 18.87
CA GLY A 113 -2.73 19.97 19.85
C GLY A 113 -1.35 19.93 19.19
N TRP A 114 -1.17 19.00 18.26
CA TRP A 114 0.03 18.78 17.47
C TRP A 114 -0.32 18.66 15.98
N VAL A 115 0.55 19.19 15.14
CA VAL A 115 0.39 19.22 13.68
C VAL A 115 1.63 18.62 13.03
N MET A 116 1.44 17.74 12.05
CA MET A 116 2.52 17.24 11.19
C MET A 116 2.11 17.33 9.72
N MET A 117 3.06 17.71 8.88
CA MET A 117 2.89 17.75 7.43
C MET A 117 3.55 16.52 6.81
N LEU A 118 2.78 15.74 6.07
CA LEU A 118 3.25 14.52 5.42
C LEU A 118 2.74 14.45 3.98
N ASP A 119 3.57 13.86 3.12
CA ASP A 119 3.22 13.47 1.77
C ASP A 119 2.54 12.08 1.78
N ILE A 120 1.75 11.77 0.75
CA ILE A 120 0.98 10.51 0.69
C ILE A 120 1.89 9.29 0.47
N ASP A 121 3.14 9.50 0.09
CA ASP A 121 4.17 8.46 0.01
C ASP A 121 5.02 8.33 1.28
N GLU A 122 4.59 8.95 2.40
CA GLU A 122 5.33 8.96 3.66
C GLU A 122 4.52 8.36 4.81
N PHE A 123 5.16 7.48 5.58
CA PHE A 123 4.54 6.78 6.72
C PHE A 123 5.36 6.99 7.98
N LEU A 124 4.74 7.53 9.03
CA LEU A 124 5.41 7.71 10.32
C LEU A 124 5.61 6.36 11.00
N CYS A 125 6.86 5.99 11.28
CA CYS A 125 7.25 4.72 11.91
C CYS A 125 7.59 4.95 13.38
N LEU A 126 7.00 4.16 14.28
CA LEU A 126 7.18 4.26 15.73
C LEU A 126 7.53 2.88 16.35
N PRO A 127 8.67 2.26 15.98
CA PRO A 127 8.97 0.89 16.39
C PRO A 127 8.85 0.66 17.90
N GLY A 128 8.07 -0.36 18.28
CA GLY A 128 7.85 -0.72 19.68
C GLY A 128 6.90 0.19 20.46
N VAL A 129 6.38 1.26 19.85
CA VAL A 129 5.42 2.18 20.46
C VAL A 129 4.09 2.20 19.70
N ASP A 130 4.13 2.13 18.36
CA ASP A 130 2.99 1.98 17.44
C ASP A 130 1.81 2.95 17.69
N ASN A 131 2.07 4.07 18.36
CA ASN A 131 1.07 5.07 18.71
C ASN A 131 1.72 6.43 18.99
N ILE A 132 1.29 7.46 18.27
CA ILE A 132 1.89 8.79 18.34
C ILE A 132 1.69 9.46 19.71
N GLY A 133 0.53 9.29 20.33
CA GLY A 133 0.27 9.82 21.67
C GLY A 133 1.20 9.24 22.72
N ARG A 134 1.39 7.92 22.73
CA ARG A 134 2.36 7.25 23.61
C ARG A 134 3.80 7.69 23.33
N PHE A 135 4.17 7.88 22.07
CA PHE A 135 5.51 8.33 21.71
C PHE A 135 5.80 9.76 22.19
N VAL A 136 4.84 10.67 22.00
CA VAL A 136 5.00 12.09 22.33
C VAL A 136 4.98 12.36 23.84
N ALA A 137 4.38 11.47 24.63
CA ALA A 137 4.37 11.56 26.10
C ALA A 137 5.78 11.67 26.70
N ASP A 138 6.80 11.09 26.06
CA ASP A 138 8.20 11.16 26.50
C ASP A 138 8.81 12.58 26.36
N PHE A 139 8.17 13.47 25.59
CA PHE A 139 8.67 14.81 25.25
C PHE A 139 7.82 15.95 25.83
N GLU A 140 6.57 15.67 26.22
CA GLU A 140 5.49 16.67 26.33
C GLU A 140 5.79 17.87 27.25
N SER A 141 6.67 17.71 28.25
CA SER A 141 7.04 18.78 29.19
C SER A 141 8.17 19.72 28.72
N ARG A 142 8.91 19.37 27.67
CA ARG A 142 10.19 20.05 27.33
C ARG A 142 10.35 20.43 25.86
N THR A 143 9.37 20.12 25.01
CA THR A 143 9.53 20.22 23.55
C THR A 143 8.36 20.92 22.87
N ASP A 144 8.70 21.78 21.89
CA ASP A 144 7.75 22.46 21.02
C ASP A 144 7.64 21.80 19.64
N ALA A 145 8.73 21.18 19.15
CA ALA A 145 8.73 20.42 17.90
C ALA A 145 9.67 19.21 17.94
N ILE A 146 9.21 18.09 17.38
CA ILE A 146 9.94 16.82 17.28
C ILE A 146 10.25 16.53 15.81
N TYR A 147 11.52 16.30 15.50
CA TYR A 147 12.04 16.04 14.16
C TYR A 147 12.21 14.54 13.95
N PHE A 148 11.68 14.04 12.84
CA PHE A 148 11.76 12.64 12.41
C PHE A 148 12.53 12.57 11.11
N ASN A 149 13.69 11.92 11.11
CA ASN A 149 14.46 11.72 9.89
C ASN A 149 13.71 10.81 8.92
N TRP A 150 13.88 11.07 7.62
CA TRP A 150 13.41 10.16 6.58
C TRP A 150 14.24 8.87 6.56
N LYS A 151 13.62 7.79 6.12
CA LYS A 151 14.29 6.56 5.69
C LYS A 151 13.70 6.15 4.35
N THR A 152 14.51 6.10 3.31
CA THR A 152 14.00 5.84 1.95
C THR A 152 13.78 4.35 1.75
N PHE A 153 12.59 3.98 1.28
CA PHE A 153 12.24 2.65 0.81
C PHE A 153 12.35 2.61 -0.70
N GLY A 154 13.06 1.59 -1.20
CA GLY A 154 13.30 1.40 -2.62
C GLY A 154 12.20 0.59 -3.31
N THR A 155 12.45 0.26 -4.57
CA THR A 155 11.49 -0.44 -5.41
C THR A 155 11.25 -1.89 -5.00
N SER A 156 12.02 -2.45 -4.06
CA SER A 156 11.95 -3.88 -3.69
C SER A 156 12.08 -4.83 -4.91
N GLY A 157 12.78 -4.37 -5.96
CA GLY A 157 13.00 -5.10 -7.20
C GLY A 157 11.89 -5.00 -8.25
N PHE A 158 10.84 -4.22 -8.02
CA PHE A 158 9.71 -4.12 -8.94
C PHE A 158 10.00 -3.23 -10.16
N ALA A 159 9.97 -3.81 -11.35
CA ALA A 159 10.03 -3.07 -12.61
C ALA A 159 8.76 -2.24 -12.86
N ARG A 160 7.60 -2.73 -12.40
CA ARG A 160 6.28 -2.08 -12.45
C ARG A 160 5.66 -2.09 -11.07
N ARG A 161 4.91 -1.04 -10.71
CA ARG A 161 4.21 -1.00 -9.42
C ARG A 161 3.29 -2.23 -9.28
N PRO A 162 3.48 -3.10 -8.29
CA PRO A 162 2.52 -4.14 -7.96
C PRO A 162 1.16 -3.54 -7.56
N ALA A 163 0.10 -4.32 -7.75
CA ALA A 163 -1.22 -3.98 -7.23
C ALA A 163 -1.26 -4.09 -5.69
N GLY A 164 -2.23 -3.42 -5.08
CA GLY A 164 -2.51 -3.53 -3.65
C GLY A 164 -1.68 -2.58 -2.78
N SER A 165 -1.37 -3.06 -1.56
CA SER A 165 -0.82 -2.28 -0.45
C SER A 165 0.64 -1.89 -0.66
N VAL A 166 0.99 -0.62 -0.38
CA VAL A 166 2.38 -0.16 -0.31
C VAL A 166 3.08 -0.85 0.85
N LEU A 167 2.46 -0.89 2.03
CA LEU A 167 3.09 -1.41 3.23
C LEU A 167 3.37 -2.92 3.16
N LEU A 168 2.55 -3.68 2.43
CA LEU A 168 2.77 -5.11 2.24
C LEU A 168 3.82 -5.42 1.16
N ASN A 169 3.87 -4.60 0.10
CA ASN A 169 4.72 -4.88 -1.06
C ASN A 169 6.18 -4.44 -0.87
N TYR A 170 6.45 -3.29 -0.24
CA TYR A 170 7.78 -2.68 -0.22
C TYR A 170 8.48 -2.85 1.13
N THR A 171 9.49 -3.73 1.16
CA THR A 171 10.29 -4.02 2.37
C THR A 171 11.78 -3.77 2.21
N ALA A 172 12.25 -3.38 1.02
CA ALA A 172 13.64 -3.03 0.79
C ALA A 172 13.87 -1.53 1.04
N THR A 173 14.93 -1.19 1.76
CA THR A 173 15.24 0.18 2.21
C THR A 173 16.74 0.46 2.25
N GLU A 174 17.10 1.74 2.37
CA GLU A 174 18.46 2.17 2.70
C GLU A 174 18.90 1.66 4.09
N GLY A 175 20.22 1.45 4.23
CA GLY A 175 20.83 1.06 5.50
C GLY A 175 20.89 2.18 6.55
N ILE A 176 20.53 3.42 6.20
CA ILE A 176 20.65 4.60 7.06
C ILE A 176 19.40 5.48 6.99
N VAL A 177 19.21 6.35 7.98
CA VAL A 177 18.29 7.50 7.83
C VAL A 177 18.93 8.64 7.04
N SER A 178 18.10 9.33 6.28
CA SER A 178 18.42 10.53 5.50
C SER A 178 18.53 11.77 6.40
N PRO A 179 19.34 12.78 6.01
CA PRO A 179 19.45 14.04 6.75
C PRO A 179 18.15 14.84 6.71
N PHE A 180 17.28 14.62 5.73
CA PHE A 180 15.99 15.30 5.65
C PHE A 180 15.03 14.78 6.73
N THR A 181 14.21 15.69 7.29
CA THR A 181 13.29 15.37 8.38
C THR A 181 11.86 15.80 8.07
N LYS A 182 10.87 15.21 8.72
CA LYS A 182 9.55 15.84 8.91
C LYS A 182 9.39 16.26 10.35
N VAL A 183 8.51 17.23 10.59
CA VAL A 183 8.36 17.82 11.93
C VAL A 183 6.92 17.69 12.44
N LEU A 184 6.80 17.17 13.66
CA LEU A 184 5.58 17.28 14.46
C LEU A 184 5.75 18.48 15.39
N ILE A 185 4.91 19.51 15.22
CA ILE A 185 4.98 20.76 15.99
C ILE A 185 3.72 20.97 16.82
N ARG A 186 3.89 21.48 18.04
CA ARG A 186 2.78 21.86 18.89
C ARG A 186 2.09 23.09 18.29
N SER A 187 0.78 23.00 18.08
CA SER A 187 0.01 24.07 17.43
C SER A 187 0.15 25.42 18.15
N SER A 188 0.20 25.40 19.49
CA SER A 188 0.34 26.57 20.35
C SER A 188 1.71 27.25 20.26
N ALA A 189 2.72 26.55 19.72
CA ALA A 189 4.08 27.07 19.57
C ALA A 189 4.35 27.63 18.17
N ILE A 190 3.41 27.48 17.21
CA ILE A 190 3.62 27.91 15.83
C ILE A 190 3.79 29.44 15.77
N PRO A 191 4.94 29.96 15.27
CA PRO A 191 5.20 31.40 15.22
C PRO A 191 4.56 32.05 13.98
N TYR A 192 3.23 32.23 13.98
CA TYR A 192 2.48 32.74 12.82
C TYR A 192 3.02 34.05 12.24
N ALA A 193 3.38 35.01 13.10
CA ALA A 193 3.94 36.29 12.67
C ALA A 193 5.25 36.10 11.88
N ALA A 194 6.15 35.24 12.38
CA ALA A 194 7.41 34.97 11.71
C ALA A 194 7.23 34.19 10.41
N LEU A 195 6.28 33.25 10.34
CA LEU A 195 5.97 32.53 9.09
C LEU A 195 5.41 33.45 8.00
N HIS A 196 4.66 34.47 8.39
CA HIS A 196 4.18 35.50 7.47
C HIS A 196 5.36 36.30 6.87
N ASP A 197 6.31 36.70 7.72
CA ASP A 197 7.45 37.51 7.31
C ASP A 197 8.55 36.71 6.59
N LYS A 198 8.58 35.38 6.77
CA LYS A 198 9.56 34.47 6.16
C LYS A 198 8.87 33.44 5.25
N PRO A 199 8.37 33.86 4.08
CA PRO A 199 7.58 33.02 3.20
C PRO A 199 8.39 31.92 2.48
N HIS A 200 9.69 31.82 2.68
CA HIS A 200 10.56 30.78 2.12
C HIS A 200 10.86 29.63 3.10
N VAL A 201 10.46 29.73 4.37
CA VAL A 201 10.72 28.68 5.37
C VAL A 201 10.02 27.38 4.98
N ALA A 202 10.81 26.33 4.83
CA ALA A 202 10.35 24.96 4.59
C ALA A 202 9.82 24.34 5.89
N MET A 203 8.65 24.79 6.34
CA MET A 203 8.02 24.43 7.62
C MET A 203 7.74 22.93 7.83
N MET A 204 7.79 22.13 6.77
CA MET A 204 7.72 20.67 6.86
C MET A 204 9.05 20.05 7.33
N HIS A 205 10.18 20.74 7.13
CA HIS A 205 11.53 20.26 7.39
C HIS A 205 12.20 20.98 8.57
N ASP A 206 12.05 22.31 8.67
CA ASP A 206 12.77 23.12 9.65
C ASP A 206 11.95 24.31 10.18
N TRP A 207 12.00 24.47 11.49
CA TRP A 207 11.37 25.56 12.24
C TRP A 207 12.37 26.49 12.93
N ALA A 208 13.67 26.16 12.96
CA ALA A 208 14.68 26.95 13.64
C ALA A 208 14.77 28.38 13.09
N GLU A 209 14.63 28.55 11.77
CA GLU A 209 14.63 29.87 11.16
C GLU A 209 13.41 30.71 11.56
N ALA A 210 12.21 30.12 11.59
CA ALA A 210 10.97 30.84 11.92
C ALA A 210 10.79 31.07 13.43
N GLY A 211 11.36 30.21 14.27
CA GLY A 211 11.19 30.26 15.71
C GLY A 211 12.49 29.94 16.45
N PRO A 212 13.42 30.90 16.59
CA PRO A 212 14.69 30.67 17.29
C PRO A 212 14.52 30.35 18.79
N GLU A 213 13.38 30.74 19.38
CA GLU A 213 13.02 30.47 20.77
C GLU A 213 12.33 29.11 20.96
N LEU A 214 12.06 28.37 19.88
CA LEU A 214 11.41 27.07 19.96
C LEU A 214 12.34 26.02 20.54
N ARG A 215 11.79 25.14 21.38
CA ARG A 215 12.49 23.96 21.89
C ARG A 215 12.36 22.83 20.88
N LEU A 216 13.36 22.77 19.99
CA LEU A 216 13.43 21.83 18.88
C LEU A 216 14.28 20.62 19.27
N CYS A 217 13.75 19.41 19.16
CA CYS A 217 14.53 18.19 19.35
C CYS A 217 14.21 17.12 18.32
N ASN A 218 15.06 16.12 18.16
CA ASN A 218 14.75 14.93 17.37
C ASN A 218 14.12 13.83 18.23
N VAL A 219 13.91 12.66 17.62
CA VAL A 219 13.36 11.45 18.27
C VAL A 219 14.20 10.90 19.43
N LEU A 220 15.47 11.31 19.57
CA LEU A 220 16.34 10.97 20.70
C LEU A 220 16.30 12.01 21.82
N GLY A 221 15.65 13.16 21.59
CA GLY A 221 15.63 14.30 22.50
C GLY A 221 16.81 15.26 22.32
N ASP A 222 17.69 15.02 21.35
CA ASP A 222 18.83 15.89 21.05
C ASP A 222 18.36 17.17 20.35
N SER A 223 19.03 18.29 20.62
CA SER A 223 18.65 19.60 20.06
C SER A 223 18.80 19.66 18.54
N MET A 224 17.78 20.21 17.87
CA MET A 224 17.79 20.42 16.41
C MET A 224 18.10 21.87 15.99
N THR A 225 18.38 22.76 16.95
CA THR A 225 18.59 24.19 16.71
C THR A 225 19.73 24.51 15.73
N HIS A 226 20.74 23.64 15.63
CA HIS A 226 21.89 23.82 14.73
C HIS A 226 21.93 22.84 13.56
N TYR A 227 20.99 21.89 13.50
CA TYR A 227 21.03 20.81 12.53
C TYR A 227 20.93 21.28 11.07
N TYR A 228 20.11 22.31 10.82
CA TYR A 228 19.91 22.91 9.49
C TYR A 228 20.82 24.11 9.19
N ARG A 229 21.70 24.51 10.12
CA ARG A 229 22.45 25.78 10.03
C ARG A 229 23.42 25.83 8.86
N GLN A 230 24.25 24.80 8.66
CA GLN A 230 25.11 24.64 7.50
C GLN A 230 24.67 23.42 6.68
N TRP A 231 23.47 23.48 6.13
CA TRP A 231 22.88 22.36 5.39
C TRP A 231 23.70 21.96 4.15
N PRO A 232 23.98 20.65 3.90
CA PRO A 232 23.66 19.47 4.72
C PRO A 232 24.81 18.99 5.63
N VAL A 233 25.87 19.79 5.80
CA VAL A 233 27.11 19.40 6.50
C VAL A 233 26.86 19.07 7.98
N ASP A 234 26.17 19.95 8.70
CA ASP A 234 25.91 19.76 10.14
C ASP A 234 25.02 18.53 10.39
N ALA A 235 24.00 18.33 9.56
CA ALA A 235 23.11 17.16 9.60
C ALA A 235 23.88 15.85 9.43
N TRP A 236 24.77 15.77 8.43
CA TRP A 236 25.59 14.57 8.22
C TRP A 236 26.64 14.36 9.31
N ALA A 237 27.22 15.45 9.85
CA ALA A 237 28.14 15.36 10.96
C ALA A 237 27.46 14.72 12.18
N TYR A 238 26.25 15.17 12.51
CA TYR A 238 25.44 14.59 13.59
C TYR A 238 25.07 13.12 13.32
N LEU A 239 24.54 12.81 12.13
CA LEU A 239 24.13 11.43 11.80
C LEU A 239 25.28 10.42 11.77
N ARG A 240 26.53 10.87 11.58
CA ARG A 240 27.74 10.02 11.60
C ARG A 240 28.40 9.92 12.97
N GLU A 241 27.87 10.63 13.97
CA GLU A 241 28.41 10.61 15.31
C GLU A 241 28.01 9.31 16.04
N GLY A 242 29.01 8.46 16.32
CA GLY A 242 28.80 7.22 17.06
C GLY A 242 27.75 6.30 16.41
N ASP A 243 26.75 5.91 17.19
CA ASP A 243 25.63 5.05 16.79
C ASP A 243 24.32 5.84 16.55
N THR A 244 24.41 7.16 16.39
CA THR A 244 23.25 8.07 16.29
C THR A 244 22.26 7.64 15.21
N ASN A 245 22.75 7.30 14.00
CA ASN A 245 21.88 6.86 12.90
C ASN A 245 21.05 5.63 13.26
N GLU A 246 21.68 4.63 13.89
CA GLU A 246 21.01 3.38 14.27
C GLU A 246 20.03 3.62 15.42
N ARG A 247 20.39 4.45 16.40
CA ARG A 247 19.48 4.84 17.49
C ARG A 247 18.23 5.54 16.97
N ILE A 248 18.35 6.43 15.99
CA ILE A 248 17.20 7.08 15.35
C ILE A 248 16.33 6.04 14.65
N ARG A 249 16.93 5.17 13.82
CA ARG A 249 16.24 4.09 13.11
C ARG A 249 15.42 3.19 14.05
N GLN A 250 15.98 2.83 15.20
CA GLN A 250 15.31 1.98 16.18
C GLN A 250 14.23 2.73 16.97
N ARG A 251 14.29 4.06 17.02
CA ARG A 251 13.40 4.88 17.85
C ARG A 251 12.17 5.37 17.10
N ALA A 252 12.36 6.11 16.00
CA ALA A 252 11.30 6.59 15.13
C ALA A 252 11.88 7.30 13.89
N TYR A 253 11.18 7.18 12.77
CA TYR A 253 11.56 7.80 11.49
C TYR A 253 10.31 7.94 10.60
N VAL A 254 10.44 8.63 9.47
CA VAL A 254 9.40 8.65 8.43
C VAL A 254 9.88 7.78 7.26
N ALA A 255 9.19 6.68 6.99
CA ALA A 255 9.44 5.86 5.82
C ALA A 255 8.98 6.61 4.57
N HIS A 256 9.86 6.80 3.58
CA HIS A 256 9.58 7.54 2.37
C HIS A 256 9.64 6.63 1.14
N PHE A 257 8.49 6.38 0.52
CA PHE A 257 8.31 5.50 -0.65
C PHE A 257 8.32 6.30 -1.95
N SER A 258 9.41 7.04 -2.19
CA SER A 258 9.52 7.98 -3.30
C SER A 258 9.53 7.31 -4.67
N MET A 259 10.13 6.12 -4.79
CA MET A 259 10.20 5.33 -6.03
C MET A 259 9.62 3.94 -5.79
N LYS A 260 8.48 3.65 -6.43
CA LYS A 260 7.74 2.39 -6.25
C LYS A 260 7.96 1.40 -7.41
N SER A 261 8.62 1.82 -8.49
CA SER A 261 9.06 0.93 -9.57
C SER A 261 10.07 1.59 -10.49
N ASP A 262 10.75 0.82 -11.32
CA ASP A 262 11.66 1.36 -12.34
C ASP A 262 10.95 2.30 -13.33
N GLU A 263 9.69 1.99 -13.69
CA GLU A 263 8.85 2.87 -14.51
C GLU A 263 8.55 4.23 -13.85
N ASP A 264 8.70 4.37 -12.53
CA ASP A 264 8.43 5.63 -11.84
C ASP A 264 9.44 6.73 -12.16
N PHE A 265 10.68 6.38 -12.52
CA PHE A 265 11.67 7.35 -12.96
C PHE A 265 11.17 8.11 -14.18
N ASP A 266 10.57 7.39 -15.14
CA ASP A 266 10.05 7.97 -16.38
C ASP A 266 8.69 8.64 -16.13
N ARG A 267 7.85 8.05 -15.26
CA ARG A 267 6.56 8.62 -14.85
C ARG A 267 6.73 10.01 -14.21
N ARG A 268 7.70 10.20 -13.31
CA ARG A 268 7.94 11.50 -12.67
C ARG A 268 8.30 12.60 -13.67
N VAL A 269 9.00 12.26 -14.75
CA VAL A 269 9.29 13.19 -15.85
C VAL A 269 8.03 13.56 -16.62
N ALA A 270 7.23 12.54 -16.98
CA ALA A 270 6.01 12.72 -17.77
C ALA A 270 4.94 13.54 -17.03
N ARG A 271 4.93 13.49 -15.68
CA ARG A 271 3.97 14.20 -14.81
C ARG A 271 4.06 15.74 -14.87
N GLY A 272 5.05 16.32 -15.56
CA GLY A 272 5.13 17.76 -15.79
C GLY A 272 5.43 18.53 -14.51
N LEU A 273 6.71 18.68 -14.21
CA LEU A 273 7.20 19.30 -12.99
C LEU A 273 7.06 20.83 -13.08
N LYS A 274 6.07 21.39 -12.37
CA LYS A 274 5.84 22.84 -12.26
C LYS A 274 5.99 23.28 -10.81
N GLY A 275 6.57 24.47 -10.60
CA GLY A 275 6.72 25.07 -9.26
C GLY A 275 7.74 24.32 -8.39
N GLU A 276 7.38 24.06 -7.13
CA GLU A 276 8.25 23.44 -6.12
C GLU A 276 8.76 22.04 -6.50
N PHE A 277 8.08 21.35 -7.42
CA PHE A 277 8.47 20.02 -7.92
C PHE A 277 9.54 20.05 -9.02
N LEU A 278 10.02 21.22 -9.47
CA LEU A 278 11.05 21.34 -10.52
C LEU A 278 12.35 20.61 -10.18
N VAL A 279 12.69 20.51 -8.89
CA VAL A 279 13.90 19.81 -8.41
C VAL A 279 13.83 18.32 -8.75
N GLU A 280 12.63 17.73 -8.81
CA GLU A 280 12.43 16.32 -9.19
C GLU A 280 12.77 16.02 -10.67
N SER A 281 13.06 17.05 -11.48
CA SER A 281 13.43 16.86 -12.90
C SER A 281 14.78 16.19 -13.05
N MET A 282 15.56 16.15 -11.97
CA MET A 282 16.82 15.41 -11.89
C MET A 282 16.62 13.91 -12.12
N TRP A 283 15.50 13.32 -11.69
CA TRP A 283 15.23 11.88 -11.80
C TRP A 283 15.18 11.41 -13.26
N GLY A 284 14.69 12.26 -14.17
CA GLY A 284 14.64 11.98 -15.60
C GLY A 284 15.97 12.06 -16.34
N LYS A 285 16.97 12.66 -15.71
CA LYS A 285 18.30 12.89 -16.29
C LYS A 285 19.32 11.87 -15.81
N LEU A 286 18.94 11.00 -14.89
CA LEU A 286 19.81 9.95 -14.39
C LEU A 286 20.11 8.94 -15.50
N THR A 287 21.40 8.68 -15.68
CA THR A 287 21.92 7.58 -16.48
C THR A 287 21.49 6.24 -15.90
N GLN A 288 21.56 5.18 -16.70
CA GLN A 288 21.26 3.81 -16.23
C GLN A 288 22.13 3.41 -15.03
N ALA A 289 23.39 3.83 -14.99
CA ALA A 289 24.29 3.58 -13.88
C ALA A 289 23.84 4.30 -12.59
N GLU A 290 23.41 5.55 -12.69
CA GLU A 290 22.90 6.30 -11.53
C GLU A 290 21.56 5.76 -11.03
N ARG A 291 20.69 5.26 -11.93
CA ARG A 291 19.47 4.54 -11.54
C ARG A 291 19.83 3.25 -10.78
N GLN A 292 20.79 2.48 -11.29
CA GLN A 292 21.25 1.26 -10.62
C GLN A 292 21.83 1.57 -9.23
N GLU A 293 22.68 2.59 -9.10
CA GLU A 293 23.22 3.01 -7.81
C GLU A 293 22.11 3.42 -6.81
N PHE A 294 21.07 4.10 -7.31
CA PHE A 294 19.89 4.40 -6.50
C PHE A 294 19.19 3.13 -6.03
N HIS A 295 18.97 2.14 -6.90
CA HIS A 295 18.36 0.87 -6.52
C HIS A 295 19.21 0.09 -5.52
N ASP A 296 20.52 -0.03 -5.76
CA ASP A 296 21.44 -0.73 -4.87
C ASP A 296 21.44 -0.10 -3.48
N ARG A 297 21.41 1.23 -3.41
CA ARG A 297 21.34 1.97 -2.14
C ARG A 297 19.99 1.79 -1.44
N THR A 298 18.88 1.98 -2.17
CA THR A 298 17.52 1.98 -1.60
C THR A 298 16.92 0.60 -1.40
N ASN A 299 17.56 -0.45 -1.91
CA ASN A 299 17.21 -1.85 -1.65
C ASN A 299 18.29 -2.57 -0.81
N ALA A 300 19.19 -1.82 -0.15
CA ALA A 300 20.36 -2.38 0.53
C ALA A 300 20.03 -3.29 1.73
N VAL A 301 18.91 -3.02 2.43
CA VAL A 301 18.51 -3.73 3.65
C VAL A 301 17.03 -4.08 3.59
N THR A 302 16.66 -5.25 4.10
CA THR A 302 15.26 -5.62 4.32
C THR A 302 14.77 -5.08 5.68
N ASP A 303 13.68 -4.34 5.66
CA ASP A 303 12.96 -3.83 6.82
C ASP A 303 11.49 -4.23 6.70
N THR A 304 11.04 -5.04 7.66
CA THR A 304 9.71 -5.63 7.66
C THR A 304 8.76 -4.98 8.66
N TYR A 305 9.20 -3.97 9.42
CA TYR A 305 8.41 -3.41 10.52
C TYR A 305 7.02 -2.94 10.06
N LEU A 306 6.96 -2.12 9.01
CA LEU A 306 5.71 -1.60 8.48
C LEU A 306 4.82 -2.70 7.90
N ARG A 307 5.41 -3.65 7.17
CA ARG A 307 4.69 -4.81 6.62
C ARG A 307 4.06 -5.63 7.73
N ASP A 308 4.85 -5.98 8.74
CA ASP A 308 4.44 -6.88 9.81
C ASP A 308 3.38 -6.20 10.71
N TYR A 309 3.55 -4.90 11.02
CA TYR A 309 2.53 -4.10 11.70
C TYR A 309 1.22 -4.05 10.89
N TRP A 310 1.31 -3.73 9.60
CA TRP A 310 0.13 -3.55 8.76
C TRP A 310 -0.60 -4.87 8.52
N GLN A 311 0.12 -5.96 8.28
CA GLN A 311 -0.46 -7.30 8.20
C GLN A 311 -1.20 -7.65 9.49
N SER A 312 -0.59 -7.42 10.66
CA SER A 312 -1.25 -7.68 11.95
C SER A 312 -2.51 -6.84 12.17
N TYR A 313 -2.54 -5.61 11.66
CA TYR A 313 -3.73 -4.76 11.69
C TYR A 313 -4.84 -5.29 10.78
N LEU A 314 -4.49 -5.69 9.55
CA LEU A 314 -5.43 -6.25 8.58
C LEU A 314 -5.97 -7.63 8.99
N ASP A 315 -5.15 -8.48 9.61
CA ASP A 315 -5.56 -9.80 10.09
C ASP A 315 -6.74 -9.72 11.07
N GLN A 316 -6.79 -8.66 11.89
CA GLN A 316 -7.92 -8.40 12.78
C GLN A 316 -9.21 -8.07 12.02
N ALA A 317 -9.11 -7.38 10.88
CA ALA A 317 -10.26 -7.10 10.03
C ALA A 317 -10.73 -8.36 9.28
N TYR A 318 -9.79 -9.23 8.87
CA TYR A 318 -10.11 -10.52 8.26
C TYR A 318 -10.85 -11.47 9.20
N ALA A 319 -10.86 -11.24 10.52
CA ALA A 319 -11.73 -11.97 11.45
C ALA A 319 -13.24 -11.82 11.15
N TYR A 320 -13.62 -10.80 10.36
CA TYR A 320 -14.99 -10.57 9.90
C TYR A 320 -15.21 -10.94 8.42
N SER A 321 -14.18 -11.46 7.75
CA SER A 321 -14.28 -11.95 6.38
C SER A 321 -15.11 -13.23 6.34
N SER A 322 -15.92 -13.39 5.30
CA SER A 322 -16.60 -14.66 5.02
C SER A 322 -15.63 -15.79 4.64
N PHE A 323 -14.37 -15.46 4.33
CA PHE A 323 -13.32 -16.42 3.98
C PHE A 323 -12.07 -16.15 4.81
N GLU A 324 -11.49 -17.21 5.38
CA GLU A 324 -10.20 -17.13 6.07
C GLU A 324 -9.09 -16.66 5.09
N ALA A 325 -8.33 -15.63 5.47
CA ALA A 325 -7.18 -15.20 4.67
C ALA A 325 -6.14 -16.32 4.57
N SER A 326 -5.55 -16.54 3.39
CA SER A 326 -4.40 -17.45 3.29
C SER A 326 -3.15 -16.72 3.79
N PRO A 327 -2.32 -17.34 4.67
CA PRO A 327 -1.07 -16.73 5.10
C PRO A 327 0.04 -16.79 4.03
N TRP A 328 -0.23 -17.42 2.89
CA TRP A 328 0.73 -17.54 1.79
C TRP A 328 0.33 -16.66 0.60
N PRO A 329 1.30 -16.19 -0.21
CA PRO A 329 1.01 -15.42 -1.42
C PRO A 329 0.13 -16.18 -2.42
N LEU A 330 -0.80 -15.48 -3.08
CA LEU A 330 -1.54 -16.00 -4.23
C LEU A 330 -0.60 -16.05 -5.44
N VAL A 331 -0.31 -17.25 -5.94
CA VAL A 331 0.66 -17.45 -7.03
C VAL A 331 0.02 -17.73 -8.38
N SER A 332 -1.30 -17.98 -8.43
CA SER A 332 -2.03 -18.28 -9.67
C SER A 332 -2.57 -17.07 -10.42
N GLU A 333 -2.57 -15.87 -9.83
CA GLU A 333 -3.09 -14.67 -10.49
C GLU A 333 -2.26 -14.34 -11.74
N GLY A 334 -2.94 -14.04 -12.86
CA GLY A 334 -2.31 -13.72 -14.15
C GLY A 334 -1.64 -14.90 -14.87
N CYS A 335 -1.68 -16.11 -14.30
CA CYS A 335 -1.05 -17.29 -14.88
C CYS A 335 -1.82 -17.84 -16.11
N GLN A 336 -1.13 -18.64 -16.91
CA GLN A 336 -1.74 -19.27 -18.09
C GLN A 336 -2.52 -20.52 -17.68
N ALA A 337 -3.75 -20.66 -18.16
CA ALA A 337 -4.59 -21.82 -17.90
C ALA A 337 -5.20 -22.37 -19.19
N THR A 338 -5.58 -23.63 -19.16
CA THR A 338 -6.35 -24.31 -20.22
C THR A 338 -7.22 -25.41 -19.61
N GLN A 339 -8.12 -25.97 -20.39
CA GLN A 339 -9.06 -27.00 -19.94
C GLN A 339 -9.41 -27.96 -21.08
N SER A 340 -10.01 -29.10 -20.77
CA SER A 340 -10.29 -30.19 -21.71
C SER A 340 -11.17 -29.77 -22.89
N SER A 341 -12.18 -28.94 -22.63
CA SER A 341 -13.10 -28.43 -23.66
C SER A 341 -13.77 -27.13 -23.20
N ILE A 342 -14.65 -26.57 -24.02
CA ILE A 342 -15.41 -25.36 -23.72
C ILE A 342 -16.83 -25.50 -24.25
N ILE A 343 -17.83 -25.07 -23.49
CA ILE A 343 -19.22 -25.10 -23.98
C ILE A 343 -19.41 -24.15 -25.17
N ALA A 344 -20.29 -24.53 -26.11
CA ALA A 344 -20.57 -23.73 -27.30
C ALA A 344 -20.90 -22.24 -27.00
N PRO A 345 -21.74 -21.90 -26.00
CA PRO A 345 -22.03 -20.49 -25.70
C PRO A 345 -20.83 -19.65 -25.26
N HIS A 346 -19.80 -20.27 -24.66
CA HIS A 346 -18.57 -19.59 -24.26
C HIS A 346 -17.58 -19.53 -25.45
N ALA A 347 -17.50 -20.60 -26.24
CA ALA A 347 -16.66 -20.69 -27.44
C ALA A 347 -16.97 -19.61 -28.50
N GLU A 348 -18.20 -19.09 -28.53
CA GLU A 348 -18.59 -17.97 -29.39
C GLU A 348 -17.90 -16.63 -29.03
N ARG A 349 -17.37 -16.52 -27.80
CA ARG A 349 -16.87 -15.26 -27.23
C ARG A 349 -15.43 -15.33 -26.74
N ARG A 350 -14.89 -16.53 -26.48
CA ARG A 350 -13.59 -16.74 -25.85
C ARG A 350 -12.93 -18.02 -26.39
N SER A 351 -11.60 -18.07 -26.36
CA SER A 351 -10.86 -19.34 -26.54
C SER A 351 -10.94 -20.21 -25.28
N ILE A 352 -10.49 -21.46 -25.38
CA ILE A 352 -10.38 -22.39 -24.24
C ILE A 352 -9.49 -21.80 -23.15
N GLU A 353 -8.36 -21.20 -23.53
CA GLU A 353 -7.40 -20.60 -22.61
C GLU A 353 -7.97 -19.34 -21.93
N GLN A 354 -8.71 -18.52 -22.68
CA GLN A 354 -9.37 -17.34 -22.12
C GLN A 354 -10.46 -17.74 -21.11
N ASP A 355 -11.26 -18.76 -21.42
CA ASP A 355 -12.27 -19.29 -20.50
C ASP A 355 -11.65 -19.91 -19.25
N ALA A 356 -10.63 -20.74 -19.43
CA ALA A 356 -9.90 -21.35 -18.32
C ALA A 356 -9.18 -20.32 -17.44
N ALA A 357 -8.67 -19.23 -18.00
CA ALA A 357 -8.00 -18.18 -17.24
C ALA A 357 -8.98 -17.30 -16.46
N SER A 358 -10.27 -17.26 -16.81
CA SER A 358 -11.26 -16.44 -16.11
C SER A 358 -11.37 -16.77 -14.62
N VAL A 359 -11.28 -18.05 -14.22
CA VAL A 359 -11.35 -18.46 -12.80
C VAL A 359 -10.13 -18.05 -11.96
N LEU A 360 -9.07 -17.55 -12.59
CA LEU A 360 -7.87 -17.04 -11.91
C LEU A 360 -7.90 -15.52 -11.74
N ASN A 361 -8.61 -14.82 -12.64
CA ASN A 361 -8.44 -13.38 -12.85
C ASN A 361 -9.73 -12.57 -12.64
N GLU A 362 -10.91 -13.19 -12.74
CA GLU A 362 -12.19 -12.53 -12.52
C GLU A 362 -12.56 -12.57 -11.02
N ALA A 363 -13.20 -11.50 -10.52
CA ALA A 363 -13.68 -11.45 -9.14
C ALA A 363 -14.84 -12.44 -8.96
N PRO A 364 -14.88 -13.23 -7.88
CA PRO A 364 -15.88 -14.27 -7.70
C PRO A 364 -17.29 -13.67 -7.56
N THR A 365 -18.27 -14.31 -8.20
CA THR A 365 -19.67 -13.82 -8.26
C THR A 365 -20.70 -14.83 -7.77
N GLY A 366 -20.27 -16.03 -7.37
CA GLY A 366 -21.13 -17.18 -7.13
C GLY A 366 -21.68 -17.80 -8.41
N ARG A 367 -21.18 -17.42 -9.59
CA ARG A 367 -21.52 -17.99 -10.91
C ARG A 367 -20.27 -18.57 -11.55
N PRO A 368 -20.37 -19.59 -12.42
CA PRO A 368 -19.19 -20.16 -13.04
C PRO A 368 -18.55 -19.18 -14.04
N HIS A 369 -17.24 -18.97 -13.92
CA HIS A 369 -16.45 -18.16 -14.85
C HIS A 369 -15.86 -18.98 -16.00
N ASN A 370 -15.66 -20.28 -15.81
CA ASN A 370 -15.31 -21.23 -16.86
C ASN A 370 -16.35 -22.36 -16.98
N HIS A 371 -16.40 -23.02 -18.13
CA HIS A 371 -17.29 -24.17 -18.33
C HIS A 371 -16.84 -25.08 -19.48
N THR A 372 -16.57 -26.36 -19.19
CA THR A 372 -16.30 -27.39 -20.22
C THR A 372 -17.59 -27.93 -20.82
N ASP A 373 -17.53 -28.61 -21.97
CA ASP A 373 -18.66 -29.44 -22.43
C ASP A 373 -18.84 -30.67 -21.53
N ARG A 374 -19.94 -31.42 -21.77
CA ARG A 374 -20.17 -32.68 -21.09
C ARG A 374 -19.24 -33.73 -21.65
N GLU A 375 -18.37 -34.25 -20.80
CA GLU A 375 -17.41 -35.26 -21.18
C GLU A 375 -17.04 -36.13 -19.97
N VAL A 376 -16.30 -37.21 -20.24
CA VAL A 376 -15.79 -38.07 -19.18
C VAL A 376 -14.53 -37.44 -18.61
N ASP A 377 -14.53 -37.25 -17.29
CA ASP A 377 -13.41 -36.71 -16.53
C ASP A 377 -12.89 -35.35 -17.07
N PRO A 378 -13.75 -34.32 -17.24
CA PRO A 378 -13.32 -33.00 -17.69
C PRO A 378 -12.28 -32.42 -16.72
N TRP A 379 -11.30 -31.69 -17.26
CA TRP A 379 -10.18 -31.17 -16.48
C TRP A 379 -9.85 -29.72 -16.81
N TRP A 380 -9.32 -29.02 -15.83
CA TRP A 380 -8.74 -27.68 -15.93
C TRP A 380 -7.31 -27.72 -15.39
N ARG A 381 -6.38 -26.98 -15.98
CA ARG A 381 -4.99 -26.89 -15.50
C ARG A 381 -4.42 -25.49 -15.64
N VAL A 382 -3.45 -25.16 -14.78
CA VAL A 382 -2.68 -23.92 -14.81
C VAL A 382 -1.17 -24.20 -14.90
N ASP A 383 -0.46 -23.39 -15.68
CA ASP A 383 1.00 -23.23 -15.64
C ASP A 383 1.31 -21.97 -14.83
N LEU A 384 1.95 -22.15 -13.67
CA LEU A 384 2.34 -21.05 -12.78
C LEU A 384 3.52 -20.22 -13.33
N GLY A 385 4.08 -20.63 -14.48
CA GLY A 385 5.21 -19.98 -15.17
C GLY A 385 6.56 -20.23 -14.50
N ARG A 386 6.56 -20.70 -13.26
CA ARG A 386 7.75 -20.99 -12.44
C ARG A 386 7.45 -22.10 -11.44
N VAL A 387 8.51 -22.65 -10.85
CA VAL A 387 8.40 -23.62 -9.76
C VAL A 387 8.16 -22.87 -8.44
N VAL A 388 7.11 -23.26 -7.73
CA VAL A 388 6.74 -22.74 -6.41
C VAL A 388 6.61 -23.88 -5.41
N GLU A 389 6.71 -23.56 -4.12
CA GLU A 389 6.34 -24.46 -3.02
C GLU A 389 4.85 -24.30 -2.73
N LEU A 390 4.04 -25.28 -3.13
CA LEU A 390 2.59 -25.30 -2.96
C LEU A 390 2.20 -25.39 -1.48
N ARG A 391 1.25 -24.56 -1.05
CA ARG A 391 0.76 -24.51 0.33
C ARG A 391 -0.74 -24.72 0.46
N GLU A 392 -1.51 -24.16 -0.45
CA GLU A 392 -2.96 -24.25 -0.41
C GLU A 392 -3.56 -24.22 -1.83
N VAL A 393 -4.57 -25.06 -2.07
CA VAL A 393 -5.45 -24.97 -3.24
C VAL A 393 -6.86 -24.70 -2.72
N ARG A 394 -7.51 -23.63 -3.21
CA ARG A 394 -8.92 -23.33 -2.92
C ARG A 394 -9.75 -23.37 -4.19
N LEU A 395 -10.85 -24.10 -4.13
CA LEU A 395 -11.82 -24.21 -5.22
C LEU A 395 -13.14 -23.58 -4.79
N PHE A 396 -13.60 -22.59 -5.54
CA PHE A 396 -14.88 -21.93 -5.31
C PHE A 396 -15.90 -22.50 -6.29
N ASN A 397 -16.90 -23.19 -5.76
CA ASN A 397 -18.02 -23.66 -6.54
C ASN A 397 -18.96 -22.49 -6.90
N ARG A 398 -19.79 -22.71 -7.92
CA ARG A 398 -20.95 -21.85 -8.17
C ARG A 398 -21.97 -21.99 -7.03
N LEU A 399 -22.85 -21.01 -6.87
CA LEU A 399 -23.87 -20.95 -5.81
C LEU A 399 -25.30 -20.80 -6.36
N ASP A 400 -25.47 -20.75 -7.68
CA ASP A 400 -26.78 -20.62 -8.32
C ASP A 400 -27.47 -21.97 -8.51
N THR A 401 -26.89 -22.87 -9.30
CA THR A 401 -27.45 -24.20 -9.63
C THR A 401 -26.34 -25.21 -9.92
N ALA A 402 -26.64 -26.50 -9.95
CA ALA A 402 -25.73 -27.53 -10.43
C ALA A 402 -24.40 -27.68 -9.63
N LEU A 403 -24.41 -27.32 -8.35
CA LEU A 403 -23.24 -27.39 -7.46
C LEU A 403 -22.72 -28.84 -7.34
N GLU A 404 -23.61 -29.81 -7.45
CA GLU A 404 -23.31 -31.24 -7.34
C GLU A 404 -22.35 -31.75 -8.43
N ARG A 405 -22.24 -31.04 -9.56
CA ARG A 405 -21.43 -31.48 -10.70
C ARG A 405 -19.96 -31.59 -10.37
N VAL A 406 -19.46 -30.76 -9.47
CA VAL A 406 -18.04 -30.71 -9.06
C VAL A 406 -17.81 -31.33 -7.68
N ALA A 407 -18.75 -32.13 -7.16
CA ALA A 407 -18.60 -32.75 -5.84
C ALA A 407 -17.50 -33.81 -5.78
N ASN A 408 -17.18 -34.46 -6.90
CA ASN A 408 -16.14 -35.47 -6.99
C ASN A 408 -14.99 -34.98 -7.87
N ILE A 409 -13.81 -34.82 -7.28
CA ILE A 409 -12.66 -34.20 -7.95
C ILE A 409 -11.37 -34.95 -7.64
N ARG A 410 -10.42 -34.83 -8.57
CA ARG A 410 -9.02 -35.20 -8.37
C ARG A 410 -8.14 -33.98 -8.62
N ILE A 411 -7.24 -33.70 -7.69
CA ILE A 411 -6.23 -32.64 -7.83
C ILE A 411 -4.89 -33.31 -8.07
N GLU A 412 -4.18 -32.85 -9.09
CA GLU A 412 -2.89 -33.38 -9.52
C GLU A 412 -1.90 -32.23 -9.71
N TYR A 413 -0.61 -32.55 -9.63
CA TYR A 413 0.47 -31.59 -9.80
C TYR A 413 1.62 -32.18 -10.61
N ALA A 414 2.40 -31.31 -11.26
CA ALA A 414 3.58 -31.69 -12.04
C ALA A 414 4.64 -30.57 -12.05
N LEU A 415 5.88 -30.94 -12.37
CA LEU A 415 6.98 -30.01 -12.63
C LEU A 415 7.13 -29.68 -14.12
N ASP A 416 6.78 -30.62 -15.01
CA ASP A 416 7.11 -30.59 -16.44
C ASP A 416 5.92 -30.81 -17.40
N ASP A 417 4.68 -30.82 -16.88
CA ASP A 417 3.44 -31.08 -17.63
C ASP A 417 3.34 -32.50 -18.23
N ILE A 418 4.28 -33.40 -17.93
CA ILE A 418 4.35 -34.77 -18.45
C ILE A 418 4.04 -35.76 -17.34
N GLU A 419 4.81 -35.70 -16.23
CA GLU A 419 4.65 -36.62 -15.10
C GLU A 419 3.77 -35.99 -14.03
N TRP A 420 2.51 -36.45 -14.00
CA TRP A 420 1.51 -35.99 -13.05
C TRP A 420 1.44 -36.88 -11.82
N GLN A 421 1.43 -36.25 -10.65
CA GLN A 421 1.24 -36.89 -9.36
C GLN A 421 -0.11 -36.49 -8.77
N THR A 422 -0.80 -37.42 -8.12
CA THR A 422 -2.06 -37.14 -7.44
C THR A 422 -1.79 -36.49 -6.08
N LEU A 423 -2.36 -35.30 -5.86
CA LEU A 423 -2.37 -34.62 -4.57
C LEU A 423 -3.54 -35.10 -3.70
N LEU A 424 -4.73 -35.19 -4.29
CA LEU A 424 -5.96 -35.54 -3.58
C LEU A 424 -6.97 -36.18 -4.54
N VAL A 425 -7.74 -37.15 -4.03
CA VAL A 425 -8.94 -37.67 -4.68
C VAL A 425 -10.11 -37.54 -3.70
N LYS A 426 -11.16 -36.82 -4.12
CA LYS A 426 -12.42 -36.65 -3.39
C LYS A 426 -13.53 -37.36 -4.17
N THR A 427 -14.16 -38.35 -3.54
CA THR A 427 -15.22 -39.18 -4.15
C THR A 427 -16.38 -39.46 -3.20
N ASP A 428 -16.49 -38.70 -2.11
CA ASP A 428 -17.56 -38.85 -1.10
C ASP A 428 -18.90 -38.24 -1.55
N GLY A 429 -18.93 -37.47 -2.65
CA GLY A 429 -20.12 -36.81 -3.17
C GLY A 429 -20.57 -35.58 -2.37
N GLU A 430 -19.85 -35.19 -1.31
CA GLU A 430 -20.21 -34.04 -0.49
C GLU A 430 -20.09 -32.73 -1.29
N ILE A 431 -21.14 -31.93 -1.29
CA ILE A 431 -21.16 -30.66 -2.02
C ILE A 431 -20.44 -29.60 -1.18
N TYR A 432 -19.62 -28.79 -1.84
CA TYR A 432 -18.99 -27.61 -1.24
C TYR A 432 -19.44 -26.34 -1.95
N GLY A 433 -19.38 -25.23 -1.23
CA GLY A 433 -19.72 -23.90 -1.70
C GLY A 433 -18.49 -23.10 -2.09
N GLY A 434 -18.55 -21.79 -1.96
CA GLY A 434 -17.51 -20.91 -2.45
C GLY A 434 -17.68 -19.55 -1.82
N LEU A 435 -18.33 -18.64 -2.54
CA LEU A 435 -18.55 -17.26 -2.08
C LEU A 435 -19.46 -17.13 -0.83
N ASP A 436 -20.10 -18.21 -0.41
CA ASP A 436 -20.88 -18.31 0.84
C ASP A 436 -20.02 -18.54 2.09
N GLY A 437 -18.70 -18.65 1.92
CA GLY A 437 -17.73 -18.87 3.00
C GLY A 437 -17.25 -20.30 3.12
N THR A 438 -17.71 -21.21 2.24
CA THR A 438 -17.38 -22.64 2.30
C THR A 438 -16.66 -23.18 1.06
N PRO A 439 -15.60 -22.50 0.55
CA PRO A 439 -14.81 -23.04 -0.55
C PRO A 439 -14.16 -24.36 -0.16
N PHE A 440 -13.92 -25.25 -1.13
CA PHE A 440 -13.17 -26.46 -0.87
C PHE A 440 -11.69 -26.15 -0.76
N ARG A 441 -11.10 -26.46 0.40
CA ARG A 441 -9.72 -26.08 0.74
C ARG A 441 -8.86 -27.30 0.99
N VAL A 442 -7.68 -27.27 0.36
CA VAL A 442 -6.68 -28.33 0.43
C VAL A 442 -5.38 -27.72 0.89
N LEU A 443 -4.99 -27.97 2.14
CA LEU A 443 -3.74 -27.53 2.74
C LEU A 443 -2.67 -28.61 2.57
N VAL A 444 -1.48 -28.20 2.12
CA VAL A 444 -0.35 -29.11 1.87
C VAL A 444 0.67 -29.00 3.00
N GLU A 445 0.98 -30.13 3.65
CA GLU A 445 2.04 -30.17 4.66
C GLU A 445 3.43 -30.28 4.03
N GLY A 446 4.33 -29.43 4.49
CA GLY A 446 5.74 -29.46 4.08
C GLY A 446 5.97 -28.92 2.67
N PRO A 447 7.23 -28.95 2.21
CA PRO A 447 7.59 -28.44 0.89
C PRO A 447 7.08 -29.36 -0.22
N LEU A 448 6.29 -28.80 -1.14
CA LEU A 448 5.84 -29.46 -2.36
C LEU A 448 6.13 -28.58 -3.58
N ALA A 449 7.19 -28.91 -4.32
CA ALA A 449 7.53 -28.17 -5.53
C ALA A 449 6.57 -28.48 -6.67
N VAL A 450 5.99 -27.43 -7.28
CA VAL A 450 5.05 -27.55 -8.38
C VAL A 450 5.25 -26.42 -9.39
N ARG A 451 4.99 -26.72 -10.66
CA ARG A 451 4.78 -25.70 -11.70
C ARG A 451 3.37 -25.77 -12.29
N PHE A 452 2.84 -26.99 -12.42
CA PHE A 452 1.52 -27.23 -13.00
C PHE A 452 0.58 -27.83 -11.97
N VAL A 453 -0.65 -27.34 -11.92
CA VAL A 453 -1.74 -27.93 -11.11
C VAL A 453 -2.91 -28.23 -12.03
N ARG A 454 -3.52 -29.40 -11.86
CA ARG A 454 -4.71 -29.85 -12.60
C ARG A 454 -5.82 -30.25 -11.65
N VAL A 455 -7.04 -29.83 -11.96
CA VAL A 455 -8.26 -30.26 -11.30
C VAL A 455 -9.10 -31.02 -12.32
N THR A 456 -9.40 -32.28 -12.03
CA THR A 456 -10.30 -33.13 -12.83
C THR A 456 -11.57 -33.36 -12.05
N VAL A 457 -12.73 -33.17 -12.68
CA VAL A 457 -14.03 -33.53 -12.10
C VAL A 457 -14.37 -34.94 -12.56
N LEU A 458 -14.57 -35.87 -11.63
CA LEU A 458 -14.67 -37.29 -11.94
C LEU A 458 -16.08 -37.68 -12.41
N GLY A 459 -16.16 -38.46 -13.50
CA GLY A 459 -17.39 -38.97 -14.10
C GLY A 459 -17.76 -38.30 -15.43
N ASP A 460 -18.90 -38.70 -15.99
CA ASP A 460 -19.49 -38.06 -17.19
C ASP A 460 -20.29 -36.81 -16.79
N THR A 461 -19.63 -35.66 -16.82
CA THR A 461 -20.14 -34.41 -16.25
C THR A 461 -19.55 -33.18 -16.95
N TYR A 462 -19.85 -32.00 -16.42
CA TYR A 462 -19.24 -30.73 -16.81
C TYR A 462 -18.29 -30.26 -15.69
N LEU A 463 -17.21 -29.59 -16.05
CA LEU A 463 -16.36 -28.84 -15.12
C LEU A 463 -16.72 -27.36 -15.18
N HIS A 464 -16.91 -26.75 -14.01
CA HIS A 464 -17.11 -25.33 -13.85
C HIS A 464 -16.67 -24.84 -12.47
N PHE A 465 -16.08 -23.67 -12.39
CA PHE A 465 -15.73 -23.02 -11.13
C PHE A 465 -16.06 -21.53 -11.19
N ASP A 466 -16.39 -20.95 -10.04
CA ASP A 466 -16.42 -19.50 -9.88
C ASP A 466 -14.98 -18.99 -9.76
N ARG A 467 -14.15 -19.65 -8.95
CA ARG A 467 -12.74 -19.26 -8.78
C ARG A 467 -11.86 -20.44 -8.40
N ILE A 468 -10.59 -20.38 -8.80
CA ILE A 468 -9.54 -21.27 -8.32
C ILE A 468 -8.38 -20.41 -7.82
N GLU A 469 -7.95 -20.63 -6.58
CA GLU A 469 -6.82 -19.93 -5.98
C GLU A 469 -5.74 -20.93 -5.59
N ILE A 470 -4.50 -20.65 -5.99
CA ILE A 470 -3.33 -21.45 -5.62
C ILE A 470 -2.37 -20.55 -4.84
N PHE A 471 -2.06 -20.96 -3.62
CA PHE A 471 -1.17 -20.22 -2.74
C PHE A 471 0.13 -20.99 -2.50
N GLY A 472 1.24 -20.25 -2.45
CA GLY A 472 2.56 -20.82 -2.32
C GLY A 472 3.66 -19.76 -2.21
N THR A 473 4.91 -20.22 -2.09
CA THR A 473 6.09 -19.36 -2.03
C THR A 473 7.07 -19.75 -3.13
N ASP A 474 7.87 -18.81 -3.62
CA ASP A 474 8.92 -19.15 -4.59
C ASP A 474 9.93 -20.13 -4.00
N VAL A 475 10.44 -21.06 -4.82
CA VAL A 475 11.51 -21.98 -4.40
C VAL A 475 12.85 -21.26 -4.57
N PRO A 476 13.68 -21.14 -3.51
CA PRO A 476 15.02 -20.58 -3.64
C PRO A 476 15.89 -21.37 -4.64
N ASP A 477 16.69 -20.67 -5.45
CA ASP A 477 17.49 -21.24 -6.54
C ASP A 477 18.43 -22.39 -6.11
N ASP A 478 18.89 -22.39 -4.86
CA ASP A 478 19.79 -23.42 -4.32
C ASP A 478 19.10 -24.79 -4.11
N ARG A 479 17.77 -24.82 -3.99
CA ARG A 479 16.99 -26.06 -3.79
C ARG A 479 16.52 -26.73 -5.08
N LEU A 480 16.42 -25.98 -6.18
CA LEU A 480 16.02 -26.50 -7.50
C LEU A 480 17.00 -27.58 -8.03
N ALA A 481 18.26 -27.55 -7.58
CA ALA A 481 19.30 -28.48 -8.02
C ALA A 481 19.32 -29.83 -7.25
N THR A 482 18.52 -29.99 -6.19
CA THR A 482 18.66 -31.13 -5.25
C THR A 482 17.42 -32.02 -5.11
N GLN A 483 16.30 -31.68 -5.76
CA GLN A 483 15.09 -32.50 -5.68
C GLN A 483 15.10 -33.59 -6.75
N ASP A 484 15.71 -34.73 -6.40
CA ASP A 484 15.32 -36.01 -6.98
C ASP A 484 13.86 -36.28 -6.62
N ALA A 485 13.06 -36.67 -7.63
CA ALA A 485 11.65 -37.02 -7.52
C ALA A 485 11.45 -38.29 -6.68
N GLY A 486 11.62 -38.16 -5.36
CA GLY A 486 11.25 -39.19 -4.40
C GLY A 486 9.74 -39.23 -4.26
N ARG A 487 9.12 -40.37 -4.58
CA ARG A 487 7.72 -40.68 -4.27
C ARG A 487 7.50 -40.63 -2.75
N SER A 488 7.14 -39.47 -2.22
CA SER A 488 6.60 -39.36 -0.86
C SER A 488 5.12 -39.03 -0.95
N GLU A 489 4.28 -39.81 -0.26
CA GLU A 489 2.90 -39.41 0.03
C GLU A 489 2.96 -38.12 0.86
N HIS A 490 2.61 -36.99 0.25
CA HIS A 490 2.51 -35.72 0.95
C HIS A 490 1.23 -35.72 1.78
N LYS A 491 1.35 -35.33 3.06
CA LYS A 491 0.19 -35.17 3.91
C LYS A 491 -0.59 -33.94 3.50
N VAL A 492 -1.89 -34.11 3.35
CA VAL A 492 -2.83 -33.08 2.93
C VAL A 492 -3.98 -33.03 3.93
N HIS A 493 -4.40 -31.83 4.29
CA HIS A 493 -5.58 -31.62 5.13
C HIS A 493 -6.68 -30.95 4.32
N VAL A 494 -7.87 -31.54 4.37
CA VAL A 494 -9.08 -30.93 3.83
C VAL A 494 -9.76 -30.15 4.94
N VAL A 495 -9.97 -28.85 4.71
CA VAL A 495 -10.70 -27.98 5.64
C VAL A 495 -12.07 -27.73 5.04
N SER A 496 -13.11 -28.28 5.70
CA SER A 496 -14.52 -28.15 5.33
C SER A 496 -15.18 -26.99 6.05
#